data_AF-A0A1S4B7T9-F1
#
_entry.id   AF-A0A1S4B7T9-F1
#
_cell.length_a   1.000
_cell.length_b   1.000
_cell.length_c   1.000
_cell.angle_alpha   90.00
_cell.angle_beta   90.00
_cell.angle_gamma   90.00
#
_symmetry.space_group_name_H-M   'P 1'
#
loop_
_entity.id
_entity.type
_entity.pdbx_description
1 polymer ?
#
loop_
_entity_poly.entity_id
_entity_poly.type
_entity_poly.pdbx_seq_one_letter_code
_entity_poly.pdbx_strand_id
1 'polypeptide(L)'
;MTSNFLYFIIASSPATQKRKRGRTQMRSVHGRKVRKMITLNNVIQPIGPTKKYVREFGSFLGILARTTTLCPLNILDWRKMDTKDDLWTYTKSKYNIPDAAKTWTLYSIGNAWRRHKSQLKKDHYDAYQNDDVRMTKRPDYIPEYQFKELLKYWSSDKLQVENLNKEMKVMKI
;
A
#
# COMPACT_ATOMS: atom_id res chain seq x y z
N MET A 1 58.21 -36.00 4.41
CA MET A 1 57.44 -34.97 3.68
C MET A 1 56.10 -35.56 3.28
N THR A 2 55.03 -35.28 4.03
CA THR A 2 53.66 -35.29 3.49
C THR A 2 52.90 -34.15 4.14
N SER A 3 52.43 -33.28 3.25
CA SER A 3 51.95 -31.94 3.51
C SER A 3 50.54 -31.93 4.08
N ASN A 4 50.32 -30.97 4.97
CA ASN A 4 49.03 -30.46 5.45
C ASN A 4 47.96 -30.42 4.36
N PHE A 5 46.78 -30.98 4.63
CA PHE A 5 45.50 -30.43 4.18
C PHE A 5 44.41 -30.78 5.20
N LEU A 6 44.41 -30.04 6.32
CA LEU A 6 43.23 -29.89 7.17
C LEU A 6 42.18 -29.11 6.35
N TYR A 7 41.17 -29.82 5.86
CA TYR A 7 39.98 -29.20 5.26
C TYR A 7 39.21 -28.43 6.35
N PHE A 8 39.40 -27.11 6.38
CA PHE A 8 38.51 -26.20 7.08
C PHE A 8 37.16 -26.17 6.35
N ILE A 9 36.19 -26.95 6.81
CA ILE A 9 34.78 -26.76 6.44
C ILE A 9 34.27 -25.56 7.24
N ILE A 10 34.17 -24.40 6.59
CA ILE A 10 33.40 -23.28 7.12
C ILE A 10 31.93 -23.63 6.96
N ALA A 11 31.33 -24.17 8.01
CA ALA A 11 29.88 -24.30 8.13
C ALA A 11 29.28 -22.89 8.21
N SER A 12 28.84 -22.35 7.06
CA SER A 12 28.01 -21.15 7.02
C SER A 12 26.67 -21.48 7.66
N SER A 13 26.49 -21.03 8.91
CA SER A 13 25.22 -21.15 9.61
C SER A 13 24.10 -20.49 8.78
N PRO A 14 22.93 -21.13 8.63
CA PRO A 14 21.83 -20.52 7.91
C PRO A 14 21.41 -19.24 8.66
N ALA A 15 21.54 -18.10 8.00
CA ALA A 15 21.09 -16.83 8.55
C ALA A 15 19.62 -16.94 8.95
N THR A 16 19.34 -17.00 10.26
CA THR A 16 17.98 -17.04 10.78
C THR A 16 17.27 -15.77 10.34
N GLN A 17 16.36 -15.86 9.36
CA GLN A 17 15.53 -14.73 8.96
C GLN A 17 14.73 -14.27 10.19
N LYS A 18 15.07 -13.10 10.73
CA LYS A 18 14.34 -12.50 11.84
C LYS A 18 12.87 -12.36 11.43
N ARG A 19 11.96 -12.89 12.25
CA ARG A 19 10.51 -12.74 12.07
C ARG A 19 10.18 -11.25 11.98
N LYS A 20 9.87 -10.78 10.78
CA LYS A 20 9.36 -9.43 10.57
C LYS A 20 7.90 -9.42 11.03
N ARG A 21 7.49 -8.33 11.69
CA ARG A 21 6.09 -8.14 12.08
C ARG A 21 5.22 -8.15 10.82
N GLY A 22 4.18 -8.97 10.82
CA GLY A 22 3.22 -9.03 9.73
C GLY A 22 2.41 -7.73 9.56
N ARG A 23 1.65 -7.65 8.46
CA ARG A 23 0.77 -6.53 8.16
C ARG A 23 -0.25 -6.31 9.29
N THR A 24 -0.45 -5.06 9.69
CA THR A 24 -1.51 -4.71 10.66
C THR A 24 -2.88 -4.91 10.02
N GLN A 25 -3.79 -5.59 10.73
CA GLN A 25 -5.15 -5.88 10.25
C GLN A 25 -6.24 -5.12 11.00
N MET A 26 -5.89 -4.39 12.06
CA MET A 26 -6.81 -3.61 12.92
C MET A 26 -8.13 -4.33 13.27
N ARG A 27 -8.08 -5.65 13.51
CA ARG A 27 -9.26 -6.50 13.78
C ARG A 27 -10.16 -5.95 14.90
N SER A 28 -9.55 -5.35 15.93
CA SER A 28 -10.26 -4.71 17.04
C SER A 28 -11.11 -3.51 16.62
N VAL A 29 -10.72 -2.78 15.57
CA VAL A 29 -11.52 -1.66 15.01
C VAL A 29 -12.65 -2.22 14.16
N HIS A 30 -12.39 -3.24 13.34
CA HIS A 30 -13.41 -3.86 12.49
C HIS A 30 -14.52 -4.54 13.30
N GLY A 31 -14.19 -5.20 14.41
CA GLY A 31 -15.15 -5.83 15.32
C GLY A 31 -15.80 -4.89 16.35
N ARG A 32 -15.46 -3.59 16.32
CA ARG A 32 -15.95 -2.61 17.30
C ARG A 32 -17.45 -2.37 17.16
N LYS A 33 -18.15 -2.40 18.30
CA LYS A 33 -19.56 -2.00 18.45
C LYS A 33 -19.72 -0.54 18.89
N VAL A 34 -18.91 -0.09 19.86
CA VAL A 34 -18.96 1.29 20.38
C VAL A 34 -18.09 2.22 19.55
N ARG A 35 -18.66 3.25 18.93
CA ARG A 35 -17.93 4.19 18.07
C ARG A 35 -17.01 5.10 18.89
N LYS A 36 -15.79 5.33 18.40
CA LYS A 36 -14.87 6.33 18.98
C LYS A 36 -15.14 7.71 18.40
N MET A 37 -15.15 8.73 19.24
CA MET A 37 -15.34 10.12 18.83
C MET A 37 -14.05 10.69 18.22
N ILE A 38 -14.22 11.37 17.08
CA ILE A 38 -13.20 12.21 16.43
C ILE A 38 -13.86 13.57 16.19
N THR A 39 -13.28 14.62 16.76
CA THR A 39 -13.67 16.01 16.53
C THR A 39 -12.78 16.62 15.45
N LEU A 40 -13.10 17.84 15.02
CA LEU A 40 -12.34 18.56 14.00
C LEU A 40 -11.79 19.85 14.57
N ASN A 41 -10.62 20.26 14.09
CA ASN A 41 -10.10 21.60 14.32
C ASN A 41 -10.66 22.60 13.28
N ASN A 42 -10.24 23.85 13.39
CA ASN A 42 -10.68 24.93 12.49
C ASN A 42 -10.30 24.72 11.02
N VAL A 43 -9.37 23.80 10.74
CA VAL A 43 -8.95 23.41 9.38
C VAL A 43 -9.43 22.01 8.99
N ILE A 44 -10.47 21.49 9.66
CA ILE A 44 -11.14 20.22 9.32
C ILE A 44 -10.18 19.00 9.45
N GLN A 45 -9.15 19.10 10.28
CA GLN A 45 -8.30 17.96 10.61
C GLN A 45 -8.81 17.24 11.86
N PRO A 46 -8.70 15.89 11.91
CA PRO A 46 -9.20 15.12 13.03
C PRO A 46 -8.38 15.38 14.31
N ILE A 47 -9.07 15.83 15.34
CA ILE A 47 -8.62 15.83 16.73
C ILE A 47 -9.36 14.70 17.45
N GLY A 48 -8.67 14.04 18.37
CA GLY A 48 -9.27 13.03 19.24
C GLY A 48 -9.01 13.39 20.70
N PRO A 49 -9.76 12.80 21.65
CA PRO A 49 -9.53 12.99 23.08
C PRO A 49 -8.08 12.68 23.49
N THR A 50 -7.41 11.81 22.73
CA THR A 50 -6.00 11.45 22.93
C THR A 50 -5.31 11.27 21.59
N LYS A 51 -3.99 11.55 21.52
CA LYS A 51 -3.15 11.25 20.35
C LYS A 51 -3.26 9.80 19.87
N LYS A 52 -3.53 8.84 20.78
CA LYS A 52 -3.77 7.43 20.46
C LYS A 52 -5.00 7.22 19.57
N TYR A 53 -6.07 7.99 19.78
CA TYR A 53 -7.31 7.88 19.00
C TYR A 53 -7.09 8.37 17.57
N VAL A 54 -6.42 9.52 17.42
CA VAL A 54 -6.07 10.07 16.09
C VAL A 54 -5.12 9.13 15.34
N ARG A 55 -4.12 8.57 16.01
CA ARG A 55 -3.20 7.59 15.40
C ARG A 55 -3.92 6.31 14.95
N GLU A 56 -4.81 5.79 15.78
CA GLU A 56 -5.63 4.61 15.45
C GLU A 56 -6.54 4.90 14.26
N PHE A 57 -7.17 6.08 14.23
CA PHE A 57 -8.00 6.52 13.11
C PHE A 57 -7.20 6.61 11.80
N GLY A 58 -6.06 7.29 11.80
CA GLY A 58 -5.18 7.35 10.62
C GLY A 58 -4.68 5.97 10.17
N SER A 59 -4.36 5.09 11.12
CA SER A 59 -3.99 3.70 10.81
C SER A 59 -5.13 2.95 10.14
N PHE A 60 -6.37 3.14 10.62
CA PHE A 60 -7.56 2.52 10.08
C PHE A 60 -7.82 2.98 8.64
N LEU A 61 -7.75 4.28 8.36
CA LEU A 61 -7.85 4.80 6.99
C LEU A 61 -6.80 4.19 6.07
N GLY A 62 -5.58 4.01 6.57
CA GLY A 62 -4.51 3.33 5.86
C GLY A 62 -4.76 1.82 5.64
N ILE A 63 -5.59 1.16 6.45
CA ILE A 63 -6.02 -0.22 6.18
C ILE A 63 -7.06 -0.24 5.05
N LEU A 64 -8.07 0.65 5.10
CA LEU A 64 -9.08 0.75 4.06
C LEU A 64 -8.44 0.96 2.68
N ALA A 65 -7.46 1.86 2.60
CA ALA A 65 -6.71 2.15 1.39
C ALA A 65 -5.95 0.94 0.80
N ARG A 66 -5.71 -0.11 1.59
CA ARG A 66 -5.00 -1.33 1.17
C ARG A 66 -5.92 -2.54 1.04
N THR A 67 -7.21 -2.36 1.27
CA THR A 67 -8.22 -3.41 1.11
C THR A 67 -8.66 -3.41 -0.34
N THR A 68 -8.29 -4.43 -1.10
CA THR A 68 -8.49 -4.50 -2.57
C THR A 68 -9.95 -4.58 -3.01
N THR A 69 -10.86 -4.95 -2.11
CA THR A 69 -12.31 -4.92 -2.34
C THR A 69 -12.89 -3.51 -2.20
N LEU A 70 -12.34 -2.68 -1.31
CA LEU A 70 -12.79 -1.30 -1.08
C LEU A 70 -12.02 -0.29 -1.92
N CYS A 71 -10.74 -0.55 -2.17
CA CYS A 71 -9.87 0.28 -2.99
C CYS A 71 -9.19 -0.61 -4.04
N PRO A 72 -9.89 -0.96 -5.13
CA PRO A 72 -9.34 -1.76 -6.21
C PRO A 72 -8.07 -1.12 -6.77
N LEU A 73 -7.06 -1.94 -7.05
CA LEU A 73 -5.76 -1.44 -7.52
C LEU A 73 -5.71 -1.28 -9.04
N ASN A 74 -6.59 -1.98 -9.77
CA ASN A 74 -6.76 -1.87 -11.22
C ASN A 74 -7.34 -0.51 -11.65
N ILE A 75 -7.95 0.25 -10.74
CA ILE A 75 -8.32 1.65 -10.99
C ILE A 75 -7.03 2.49 -11.01
N LEU A 76 -6.82 3.27 -12.07
CA LEU A 76 -5.62 4.09 -12.25
C LEU A 76 -5.73 5.45 -11.56
N ASP A 77 -6.92 6.04 -11.55
CA ASP A 77 -7.17 7.37 -10.99
C ASP A 77 -8.13 7.31 -9.81
N TRP A 78 -7.69 7.82 -8.66
CA TRP A 78 -8.51 7.96 -7.46
C TRP A 78 -9.81 8.73 -7.72
N ARG A 79 -9.81 9.71 -8.63
CA ARG A 79 -11.02 10.47 -8.98
C ARG A 79 -12.11 9.57 -9.55
N LYS A 80 -11.74 8.49 -10.24
CA LYS A 80 -12.65 7.50 -10.83
C LYS A 80 -13.08 6.38 -9.86
N MET A 81 -12.64 6.43 -8.60
CA MET A 81 -13.07 5.44 -7.59
C MET A 81 -14.53 5.67 -7.18
N ASP A 82 -15.35 4.66 -7.38
CA ASP A 82 -16.79 4.58 -7.10
C ASP A 82 -17.10 4.27 -5.63
N THR A 83 -16.28 3.44 -4.99
CA THR A 83 -16.41 3.00 -3.58
C THR A 83 -16.17 4.11 -2.52
N LYS A 84 -16.06 5.38 -2.91
CA LYS A 84 -15.77 6.49 -1.98
C LYS A 84 -16.86 6.66 -0.94
N ASP A 85 -18.13 6.53 -1.33
CA ASP A 85 -19.24 6.66 -0.39
C ASP A 85 -19.33 5.45 0.54
N ASP A 86 -18.96 4.26 0.07
CA ASP A 86 -18.85 3.06 0.91
C ASP A 86 -17.72 3.20 1.93
N LEU A 87 -16.57 3.73 1.52
CA LEU A 87 -15.45 4.04 2.43
C LEU A 87 -15.86 5.03 3.51
N TRP A 88 -16.63 6.06 3.14
CA TRP A 88 -17.14 7.04 4.09
C TRP A 88 -18.15 6.43 5.06
N THR A 89 -19.13 5.69 4.53
CA THR A 89 -20.16 5.00 5.31
C THR A 89 -19.54 4.00 6.28
N TYR A 90 -18.57 3.23 5.81
CA TYR A 90 -17.84 2.28 6.65
C TYR A 90 -17.05 2.99 7.74
N THR A 91 -16.43 4.12 7.43
CA THR A 91 -15.71 4.93 8.43
C THR A 91 -16.65 5.46 9.51
N LYS A 92 -17.81 6.01 9.13
CA LYS A 92 -18.86 6.46 10.07
C LYS A 92 -19.45 5.33 10.90
N SER A 93 -19.44 4.10 10.38
CA SER A 93 -19.89 2.94 11.16
C SER A 93 -18.98 2.66 12.37
N LYS A 94 -17.69 3.02 12.29
CA LYS A 94 -16.67 2.72 13.31
C LYS A 94 -16.29 3.91 14.19
N TYR A 95 -16.54 5.13 13.71
CA TYR A 95 -16.19 6.37 14.39
C TYR A 95 -17.36 7.34 14.36
N ASN A 96 -17.53 8.08 15.46
CA ASN A 96 -18.42 9.23 15.48
C ASN A 96 -17.63 10.44 14.98
N ILE A 97 -17.87 10.83 13.72
CA ILE A 97 -17.13 11.88 13.01
C ILE A 97 -18.13 12.81 12.32
N PRO A 98 -17.95 14.15 12.41
CA PRO A 98 -18.77 15.10 11.67
C PRO A 98 -18.68 14.93 10.15
N ASP A 99 -19.75 15.23 9.42
CA ASP A 99 -19.77 15.12 7.95
C ASP A 99 -18.79 16.07 7.25
N ALA A 100 -18.45 17.20 7.87
CA ALA A 100 -17.39 18.09 7.38
C ALA A 100 -16.04 17.36 7.18
N ALA A 101 -15.79 16.26 7.91
CA ALA A 101 -14.57 15.47 7.77
C ALA A 101 -14.51 14.60 6.51
N LYS A 102 -15.62 14.45 5.77
CA LYS A 102 -15.72 13.53 4.63
C LYS A 102 -14.61 13.77 3.61
N THR A 103 -14.45 15.03 3.19
CA THR A 103 -13.43 15.43 2.20
C THR A 103 -12.02 15.10 2.68
N TRP A 104 -11.68 15.45 3.92
CA TRP A 104 -10.37 15.16 4.50
C TRP A 104 -10.11 13.65 4.63
N THR A 105 -11.13 12.89 5.01
CA THR A 105 -11.06 11.43 5.18
C THR A 105 -10.78 10.74 3.86
N LEU A 106 -11.54 11.07 2.82
CA LEU A 106 -11.36 10.49 1.49
C LEU A 106 -10.03 10.92 0.87
N TYR A 107 -9.60 12.16 1.08
CA TYR A 107 -8.28 12.62 0.67
C TYR A 107 -7.16 11.79 1.33
N SER A 108 -7.28 11.54 2.64
CA SER A 108 -6.31 10.76 3.41
C SER A 108 -6.24 9.30 2.95
N ILE A 109 -7.39 8.67 2.71
CA ILE A 109 -7.46 7.31 2.15
C ILE A 109 -6.82 7.27 0.76
N GLY A 110 -7.15 8.23 -0.12
CA GLY A 110 -6.60 8.30 -1.48
C GLY A 110 -5.08 8.46 -1.49
N ASN A 111 -4.53 9.29 -0.60
CA ASN A 111 -3.07 9.41 -0.43
C ASN A 111 -2.42 8.12 0.07
N ALA A 112 -3.06 7.43 1.02
CA ALA A 112 -2.58 6.14 1.49
C ALA A 112 -2.63 5.07 0.38
N TRP A 113 -3.65 5.10 -0.48
CA TRP A 113 -3.82 4.19 -1.61
C TRP A 113 -2.75 4.42 -2.68
N ARG A 114 -2.47 5.68 -3.06
CA ARG A 114 -1.37 5.99 -3.98
C ARG A 114 -0.02 5.55 -3.45
N ARG A 115 0.25 5.82 -2.17
CA ARG A 115 1.47 5.34 -1.49
C ARG A 115 1.56 3.82 -1.51
N HIS A 116 0.44 3.13 -1.30
CA HIS A 116 0.40 1.67 -1.37
C HIS A 116 0.75 1.16 -2.78
N LYS A 117 0.14 1.73 -3.83
CA LYS A 117 0.46 1.36 -5.23
C LYS A 117 1.93 1.62 -5.58
N SER A 118 2.46 2.76 -5.16
CA SER A 118 3.87 3.11 -5.37
C SER A 118 4.81 2.12 -4.69
N GLN A 119 4.55 1.80 -3.41
CA GLN A 119 5.33 0.79 -2.69
C GLN A 119 5.22 -0.59 -3.35
N LEU A 120 4.03 -0.96 -3.81
CA LEU A 120 3.80 -2.23 -4.50
C LEU A 120 4.58 -2.32 -5.81
N LYS A 121 4.62 -1.24 -6.61
CA LYS A 121 5.44 -1.17 -7.84
C LYS A 121 6.91 -1.38 -7.50
N LYS A 122 7.44 -0.66 -6.51
CA LYS A 122 8.83 -0.80 -6.07
C LYS A 122 9.18 -2.23 -5.63
N ASP A 123 8.33 -2.83 -4.80
CA ASP A 123 8.64 -4.11 -4.15
C ASP A 123 8.37 -5.32 -5.04
N HIS A 124 7.46 -5.21 -6.02
CA HIS A 124 7.00 -6.35 -6.82
C HIS A 124 7.08 -6.16 -8.32
N TYR A 125 7.24 -4.96 -8.85
CA TYR A 125 7.47 -4.74 -10.28
C TYR A 125 8.94 -4.44 -10.54
N ASP A 126 9.49 -3.39 -9.94
CA ASP A 126 10.88 -2.95 -10.16
C ASP A 126 11.90 -3.94 -9.59
N ALA A 127 11.52 -4.72 -8.57
CA ALA A 127 12.38 -5.71 -7.93
C ALA A 127 12.69 -6.94 -8.80
N TYR A 128 11.91 -7.21 -9.85
CA TYR A 128 12.02 -8.41 -10.67
C TYR A 128 12.00 -8.04 -12.16
N GLN A 129 12.67 -8.84 -13.00
CA GLN A 129 12.83 -8.51 -14.41
C GLN A 129 11.65 -8.95 -15.29
N ASN A 130 11.09 -10.13 -15.06
CA ASN A 130 10.02 -10.70 -15.89
C ASN A 130 8.68 -10.77 -15.15
N ASP A 131 7.58 -10.83 -15.89
CA ASP A 131 6.22 -10.90 -15.33
C ASP A 131 5.89 -12.26 -14.69
N ASP A 132 6.44 -13.38 -15.16
CA ASP A 132 6.21 -14.71 -14.57
C ASP A 132 6.70 -14.81 -13.11
N VAL A 133 7.89 -14.25 -12.84
CA VAL A 133 8.49 -14.14 -11.51
C VAL A 133 7.68 -13.17 -10.66
N ARG A 134 7.25 -12.02 -11.22
CA ARG A 134 6.39 -11.06 -10.52
C ARG A 134 5.06 -11.71 -10.11
N MET A 135 4.44 -12.49 -10.99
CA MET A 135 3.21 -13.23 -10.74
C MET A 135 3.40 -14.30 -9.67
N THR A 136 4.51 -15.04 -9.72
CA THR A 136 4.87 -16.04 -8.69
C THR A 136 5.10 -15.40 -7.32
N LYS A 137 5.65 -14.17 -7.29
CA LYS A 137 5.93 -13.38 -6.07
C LYS A 137 4.80 -12.39 -5.72
N ARG A 138 3.61 -12.55 -6.30
CA ARG A 138 2.43 -11.72 -6.02
C ARG A 138 2.11 -11.78 -4.52
N PRO A 139 1.80 -10.64 -3.88
CA PRO A 139 1.25 -10.67 -2.52
C PRO A 139 -0.08 -11.42 -2.46
N ASP A 140 -0.19 -12.33 -1.50
CA ASP A 140 -1.37 -13.18 -1.25
C ASP A 140 -2.69 -12.39 -1.18
N TYR A 141 -2.67 -11.23 -0.52
CA TYR A 141 -3.84 -10.38 -0.30
C TYR A 141 -4.31 -9.58 -1.55
N ILE A 142 -3.58 -9.64 -2.67
CA ILE A 142 -3.95 -8.93 -3.90
C ILE A 142 -4.55 -9.91 -4.89
N PRO A 143 -5.81 -9.77 -5.32
CA PRO A 143 -6.40 -10.66 -6.32
C PRO A 143 -5.56 -10.73 -7.59
N GLU A 144 -5.43 -11.93 -8.16
CA GLU A 144 -4.57 -12.19 -9.32
C GLU A 144 -4.92 -11.28 -10.51
N TYR A 145 -6.21 -11.13 -10.81
CA TYR A 145 -6.66 -10.29 -11.91
C TYR A 145 -6.26 -8.81 -11.72
N GLN A 146 -6.37 -8.26 -10.50
CA GLN A 146 -5.96 -6.88 -10.24
C GLN A 146 -4.45 -6.71 -10.41
N PHE A 147 -3.68 -7.72 -10.00
CA PHE A 147 -2.23 -7.68 -10.14
C PHE A 147 -1.79 -7.77 -11.60
N LYS A 148 -2.42 -8.64 -12.42
CA LYS A 148 -2.16 -8.71 -13.87
C LYS A 148 -2.41 -7.37 -14.57
N GLU A 149 -3.52 -6.71 -14.26
CA GLU A 149 -3.83 -5.38 -14.83
C GLU A 149 -2.81 -4.31 -14.41
N LEU A 150 -2.29 -4.39 -13.18
CA LEU A 150 -1.20 -3.50 -12.74
C LEU A 150 0.10 -3.73 -13.51
N LEU A 151 0.49 -4.98 -13.76
CA LEU A 151 1.70 -5.31 -14.51
C LEU A 151 1.62 -4.73 -15.93
N LYS A 152 0.49 -4.92 -16.62
CA LYS A 152 0.22 -4.33 -17.95
C LYS A 152 0.38 -2.81 -17.93
N TYR A 153 -0.26 -2.16 -16.95
CA TYR A 153 -0.18 -0.72 -16.80
C TYR A 153 1.25 -0.23 -16.56
N TRP A 154 1.98 -0.82 -15.64
CA TRP A 154 3.35 -0.39 -15.31
C TRP A 154 4.35 -0.63 -16.44
N SER A 155 4.17 -1.69 -17.23
CA SER A 155 4.96 -1.91 -18.43
C SER A 155 4.69 -0.85 -19.50
N SER A 156 3.43 -0.47 -19.72
CA SER A 156 3.09 0.64 -20.63
C SER A 156 3.66 1.98 -20.16
N ASP A 157 3.51 2.30 -18.88
CA ASP A 157 4.05 3.51 -18.23
C ASP A 157 5.58 3.60 -18.40
N LYS A 158 6.29 2.49 -18.21
CA LYS A 158 7.76 2.43 -18.39
C LYS A 158 8.15 2.72 -19.84
N LEU A 159 7.47 2.12 -20.82
CA LEU A 159 7.74 2.34 -22.24
C LEU A 159 7.50 3.81 -22.65
N GLN A 160 6.44 4.44 -22.14
CA GLN A 160 6.16 5.86 -22.39
C GLN A 160 7.29 6.76 -21.86
N VAL A 161 7.76 6.51 -20.64
CA VAL A 161 8.88 7.26 -20.04
C VAL A 161 10.18 7.08 -20.84
N GLU A 162 10.47 5.87 -21.30
CA GLU A 162 11.65 5.59 -22.12
C GLU A 162 11.60 6.30 -23.48
N ASN A 163 10.42 6.34 -24.14
CA ASN A 163 10.24 7.04 -25.41
C ASN A 163 10.44 8.56 -25.25
N LEU A 164 9.81 9.18 -24.24
CA LEU A 164 9.98 10.60 -23.94
C LEU A 164 11.46 10.96 -23.67
N ASN A 165 12.18 10.10 -22.95
CA ASN A 165 13.60 10.30 -22.67
C ASN A 165 14.48 10.19 -23.93
N LYS A 166 14.10 9.37 -24.91
CA LYS A 166 14.78 9.30 -26.22
C LYS A 166 14.51 10.57 -27.03
N GLU A 167 13.25 11.00 -27.12
CA GLU A 167 12.86 12.24 -27.81
C GLU A 167 13.58 13.47 -27.23
N MET A 168 13.61 13.60 -25.90
CA MET A 168 14.33 14.69 -25.23
C MET A 168 15.85 14.67 -25.46
N LYS A 169 16.46 13.51 -25.71
CA LYS A 169 17.89 13.43 -26.06
C LYS A 169 18.12 13.87 -27.51
N VAL A 170 17.22 13.54 -28.42
CA VAL A 170 17.29 13.94 -29.82
C VAL A 170 17.10 15.45 -29.97
N MET A 171 16.22 16.08 -29.19
CA MET A 171 15.99 17.54 -29.23
C MET A 171 17.07 18.40 -28.56
N LYS A 172 18.08 17.78 -27.92
CA LYS A 172 19.20 18.47 -27.25
C LYS A 172 20.51 18.42 -28.04
N ILE A 173 20.45 17.98 -29.30
CA ILE A 173 21.55 17.95 -30.28
C ILE A 173 21.19 18.96 -31.37
#